data_AF-A0A3G8WJS5-F1
#
_entry.id   AF-A0A3G8WJS5-F1
#
_cell.length_a   1.000
_cell.length_b   1.000
_cell.length_c   1.000
_cell.angle_alpha   90.00
_cell.angle_beta   90.00
_cell.angle_gamma   90.00
#
_symmetry.space_group_name_H-M   'P 1'
#
loop_
_entity.id
_entity.type
_entity.pdbx_description
1 polymer ?
#
loop_
_entity_poly.entity_id
_entity_poly.type
_entity_poly.pdbx_seq_one_letter_code
_entity_poly.pdbx_strand_id
1 'polypeptide(L)'
;MQKSNKSIAGYHLLMILSSVDGEFAPAEGMKIQEYLAEEFPFRVNLDNELDVIATLKPEEWKDHFEFHARCFMEDSEENERAKFLDFAKSLIKADDDVSEDEHRFYRLLKNMWT
;
A
#
# COMPACT_ATOMS: atom_id res chain seq x y z
N MET A 1 -10.19 13.32 -3.53
CA MET A 1 -10.21 11.87 -3.22
C MET A 1 -11.38 11.58 -2.31
N GLN A 2 -12.09 10.47 -2.52
CA GLN A 2 -13.19 10.02 -1.65
C GLN A 2 -12.63 9.12 -0.55
N LYS A 3 -13.22 9.14 0.65
CA LYS A 3 -12.78 8.24 1.74
C LYS A 3 -12.94 6.79 1.29
N SER A 4 -11.84 6.04 1.33
CA SER A 4 -11.80 4.59 1.11
C SER A 4 -11.91 3.86 2.44
N ASN A 5 -12.44 2.63 2.45
CA ASN A 5 -12.37 1.77 3.64
C ASN A 5 -10.92 1.33 3.90
N LYS A 6 -10.65 0.81 5.11
CA LYS A 6 -9.33 0.32 5.54
C LYS A 6 -8.67 -0.61 4.50
N SER A 7 -9.36 -1.63 4.04
CA SER A 7 -8.80 -2.66 3.15
C SER A 7 -8.44 -2.12 1.76
N ILE A 8 -9.28 -1.24 1.20
CA ILE A 8 -8.98 -0.53 -0.06
C ILE A 8 -7.81 0.42 0.16
N ALA A 9 -7.80 1.19 1.25
CA ALA A 9 -6.69 2.08 1.58
C ALA A 9 -5.36 1.31 1.67
N GLY A 10 -5.36 0.15 2.32
CA GLY A 10 -4.19 -0.72 2.41
C GLY A 10 -3.74 -1.21 1.05
N TYR A 11 -4.67 -1.57 0.16
CA TYR A 11 -4.33 -1.93 -1.22
C TYR A 11 -3.61 -0.79 -1.97
N HIS A 12 -4.11 0.45 -1.90
CA HIS A 12 -3.41 1.59 -2.53
C HIS A 12 -2.01 1.81 -1.95
N LEU A 13 -1.84 1.67 -0.63
CA LEU A 13 -0.55 1.82 0.01
C LEU A 13 0.45 0.76 -0.49
N LEU A 14 0.03 -0.50 -0.55
CA LEU A 14 0.90 -1.60 -1.01
C LEU A 14 1.23 -1.46 -2.49
N MET A 15 0.25 -1.11 -3.33
CA MET A 15 0.48 -0.89 -4.76
C MET A 15 1.50 0.21 -5.02
N ILE A 16 1.39 1.36 -4.32
CA ILE A 16 2.35 2.44 -4.46
C ILE A 16 3.73 2.01 -3.97
N LEU A 17 3.81 1.34 -2.80
CA LEU A 17 5.10 0.84 -2.30
C LEU A 17 5.80 -0.04 -3.32
N SER A 18 5.09 -0.99 -3.93
CA SER A 18 5.64 -1.92 -4.92
C SER A 18 5.91 -1.34 -6.30
N SER A 19 5.63 -0.06 -6.53
CA SER A 19 5.79 0.53 -7.87
C SER A 19 6.49 1.88 -7.86
N VAL A 20 6.96 2.34 -6.70
CA VAL A 20 7.46 3.71 -6.50
C VAL A 20 8.84 3.94 -7.11
N ASP A 21 9.59 2.89 -7.37
CA ASP A 21 10.85 2.95 -8.12
C ASP A 21 10.67 2.74 -9.63
N GLY A 22 9.43 2.47 -10.07
CA GLY A 22 9.09 2.21 -11.47
C GLY A 22 9.26 0.76 -11.89
N GLU A 23 9.65 -0.13 -10.99
CA GLU A 23 9.65 -1.58 -11.19
C GLU A 23 8.51 -2.21 -10.38
N PHE A 24 8.03 -3.39 -10.78
CA PHE A 24 7.03 -4.13 -10.02
C PHE A 24 7.40 -5.61 -10.10
N ALA A 25 7.97 -6.13 -9.03
CA ALA A 25 8.52 -7.48 -9.04
C ALA A 25 7.39 -8.52 -8.88
N PRO A 26 7.52 -9.71 -9.52
CA PRO A 26 6.54 -10.79 -9.34
C PRO A 26 6.35 -11.21 -7.88
N ALA A 27 7.40 -11.13 -7.05
CA ALA A 27 7.36 -11.48 -5.63
C ALA A 27 6.50 -10.51 -4.81
N GLU A 28 6.58 -9.22 -5.11
CA GLU A 28 5.73 -8.19 -4.49
C GLU A 28 4.28 -8.35 -4.92
N GLY A 29 4.05 -8.67 -6.20
CA GLY A 29 2.73 -9.02 -6.72
C GLY A 29 2.09 -10.19 -5.95
N MET A 30 2.86 -11.21 -5.58
CA MET A 30 2.36 -12.32 -4.74
C MET A 30 1.95 -11.83 -3.35
N LYS A 31 2.70 -10.91 -2.75
CA LYS A 31 2.34 -10.30 -1.47
C LYS A 31 1.07 -9.48 -1.57
N ILE A 32 0.88 -8.71 -2.63
CA ILE A 32 -0.39 -7.98 -2.83
C ILE A 32 -1.56 -8.95 -2.97
N GLN A 33 -1.39 -10.07 -3.69
CA GLN A 33 -2.43 -11.10 -3.76
C GLN A 33 -2.73 -11.76 -2.40
N GLU A 34 -1.70 -11.99 -1.57
CA GLU A 34 -1.85 -12.48 -0.19
C GLU A 34 -2.72 -11.52 0.64
N TYR A 35 -2.39 -10.22 0.61
CA TYR A 35 -3.18 -9.18 1.29
C TYR A 35 -4.64 -9.16 0.85
N LEU A 36 -4.89 -9.21 -0.47
CA LEU A 36 -6.24 -9.22 -1.01
C LEU A 36 -7.03 -10.46 -0.56
N ALA A 37 -6.39 -11.63 -0.51
CA ALA A 37 -7.04 -12.86 -0.07
C ALA A 37 -7.39 -12.85 1.43
N GLU A 38 -6.57 -12.21 2.26
CA GLU A 38 -6.81 -12.08 3.70
C GLU A 38 -7.92 -11.06 4.01
N GLU A 39 -7.91 -9.92 3.34
CA GLU A 39 -8.84 -8.82 3.63
C GLU A 39 -10.21 -8.97 2.94
N PHE A 40 -10.25 -9.63 1.78
CA PHE A 40 -11.48 -9.81 1.00
C PHE A 40 -11.87 -11.29 0.91
N PRO A 41 -12.80 -11.76 1.76
CA PRO A 41 -13.29 -13.15 1.74
C PRO A 41 -14.08 -13.51 0.47
N PHE A 42 -14.34 -12.54 -0.41
CA PHE A 42 -15.05 -12.70 -1.67
C PHE A 42 -14.31 -11.93 -2.77
N ARG A 43 -14.57 -12.26 -4.04
CA ARG A 43 -14.04 -11.49 -5.17
C ARG A 43 -14.53 -10.04 -5.11
N VAL A 44 -13.61 -9.13 -4.83
CA VAL A 44 -13.85 -7.69 -4.94
C VAL A 44 -13.40 -7.21 -6.32
N ASN A 45 -14.14 -6.27 -6.91
CA ASN A 45 -13.69 -5.59 -8.13
C ASN A 45 -12.88 -4.36 -7.71
N LEU A 46 -11.59 -4.33 -8.09
CA LEU A 46 -10.66 -3.22 -7.83
C LEU A 46 -10.22 -2.54 -9.12
N ASP A 47 -10.90 -2.78 -10.25
CA ASP A 47 -10.51 -2.26 -11.56
C ASP A 47 -10.46 -0.72 -11.53
N ASN A 48 -11.47 -0.09 -10.90
CA ASN A 48 -11.49 1.36 -10.73
C ASN A 48 -10.32 1.87 -9.88
N GLU A 49 -9.96 1.16 -8.81
CA GLU A 49 -8.87 1.57 -7.92
C GLU A 49 -7.51 1.39 -8.59
N LEU A 50 -7.36 0.32 -9.38
CA LEU A 50 -6.18 0.09 -10.21
C LEU A 50 -6.03 1.19 -11.27
N ASP A 51 -7.11 1.57 -11.94
CA ASP A 51 -7.12 2.66 -12.93
C ASP A 51 -6.70 4.00 -12.30
N VAL A 52 -7.19 4.29 -11.07
CA VAL A 52 -6.75 5.46 -10.32
C VAL A 52 -5.24 5.42 -10.08
N ILE A 53 -4.71 4.32 -9.56
CA ILE A 53 -3.27 4.19 -9.26
C ILE A 53 -2.44 4.30 -10.56
N ALA A 54 -2.85 3.61 -11.62
CA ALA A 54 -2.14 3.57 -12.89
C ALA A 54 -2.10 4.92 -13.61
N THR A 55 -3.03 5.82 -13.31
CA THR A 55 -3.10 7.16 -13.92
C THR A 55 -2.44 8.25 -13.05
N LEU A 56 -2.00 7.93 -11.84
CA LEU A 56 -1.28 8.87 -10.98
C LEU A 56 0.08 9.24 -11.57
N LYS A 57 0.39 10.53 -11.54
CA LYS A 57 1.75 11.00 -11.82
C LYS A 57 2.64 10.79 -10.59
N PRO A 58 3.96 10.62 -10.77
CA PRO A 58 4.91 10.49 -9.65
C PRO A 58 4.82 11.62 -8.62
N GLU A 59 4.51 12.84 -9.08
CA GLU A 59 4.30 14.02 -8.22
C GLU A 59 3.09 13.88 -7.28
N GLU A 60 2.08 13.10 -7.68
CA GLU A 60 0.83 12.89 -6.95
C GLU A 60 0.90 11.69 -6.00
N TRP A 61 1.89 10.80 -6.16
CA TRP A 61 2.04 9.59 -5.35
C TRP A 61 2.12 9.86 -3.87
N LYS A 62 2.89 10.87 -3.47
CA LYS A 62 3.06 11.20 -2.05
C LYS A 62 1.73 11.61 -1.42
N ASP A 63 1.02 12.54 -2.04
CA ASP A 63 -0.26 13.04 -1.51
C ASP A 63 -1.33 11.94 -1.49
N HIS A 64 -1.36 11.10 -2.53
CA HIS A 64 -2.24 9.93 -2.61
C HIS A 64 -1.94 8.95 -1.47
N PHE A 65 -0.66 8.63 -1.28
CA PHE A 65 -0.20 7.73 -0.24
C PHE A 65 -0.54 8.24 1.17
N GLU A 66 -0.25 9.50 1.47
CA GLU A 66 -0.58 10.11 2.77
C GLU A 66 -2.10 10.18 3.02
N PHE A 67 -2.90 10.36 1.96
CA PHE A 67 -4.36 10.32 2.08
C PHE A 67 -4.86 8.92 2.47
N HIS A 68 -4.41 7.87 1.78
CA HIS A 68 -4.82 6.51 2.10
C HIS A 68 -4.23 6.02 3.42
N ALA A 69 -3.04 6.48 3.81
CA ALA A 69 -2.47 6.20 5.13
C ALA A 69 -3.35 6.75 6.26
N ARG A 70 -3.94 7.94 6.06
CA ARG A 70 -4.91 8.52 7.00
C ARG A 70 -6.24 7.76 6.98
N CYS A 71 -6.76 7.42 5.80
CA CYS A 71 -8.00 6.63 5.71
C CYS A 71 -7.85 5.27 6.40
N PHE A 72 -6.73 4.58 6.21
CA PHE A 72 -6.42 3.34 6.93
C PHE A 72 -6.35 3.56 8.43
N MET A 73 -5.65 4.61 8.88
CA MET A 73 -5.49 4.92 10.30
C MET A 73 -6.83 5.20 11.00
N GLU A 74 -7.73 5.94 10.35
CA GLU A 74 -9.05 6.27 10.90
C GLU A 74 -9.94 5.04 11.12
N ASP A 75 -9.78 4.01 10.29
CA ASP A 75 -10.64 2.82 10.28
C ASP A 75 -9.90 1.59 10.86
N SER A 76 -8.76 1.78 11.54
CA SER A 76 -7.93 0.70 12.13
C SER A 76 -7.59 0.91 13.60
N GLU A 77 -7.32 -0.21 14.28
CA GLU A 77 -6.71 -0.22 15.62
C GLU A 77 -5.18 -0.20 15.56
N GLU A 78 -4.52 0.13 16.68
CA GLU A 78 -3.04 0.21 16.76
C GLU A 78 -2.35 -1.11 16.39
N ASN A 79 -2.91 -2.23 16.84
CA ASN A 79 -2.41 -3.57 16.54
C ASN A 79 -2.54 -3.90 15.03
N GLU A 80 -3.60 -3.45 14.37
CA GLU A 80 -3.81 -3.62 12.93
C GLU A 80 -2.81 -2.79 12.13
N ARG A 81 -2.54 -1.54 12.55
CA ARG A 81 -1.48 -0.72 11.95
C ARG A 81 -0.11 -1.35 12.12
N ALA A 82 0.21 -1.89 13.29
CA ALA A 82 1.47 -2.58 13.53
C ALA A 82 1.63 -3.80 12.61
N LYS A 83 0.59 -4.64 12.49
CA LYS A 83 0.57 -5.78 11.57
C LYS A 83 0.73 -5.35 10.11
N PHE A 84 0.05 -4.28 9.71
CA PHE A 84 0.17 -3.75 8.35
C PHE A 84 1.58 -3.23 8.08
N LEU A 85 2.22 -2.53 9.02
CA LEU A 85 3.61 -2.09 8.88
C LEU A 85 4.59 -3.27 8.75
N ASP A 86 4.38 -4.36 9.48
CA ASP A 86 5.18 -5.56 9.35
C ASP A 86 4.95 -6.24 7.98
N PHE A 87 3.70 -6.27 7.52
CA PHE A 87 3.35 -6.78 6.19
C PHE A 87 3.98 -5.95 5.07
N ALA A 88 3.80 -4.63 5.09
CA ALA A 88 4.38 -3.70 4.12
C ALA A 88 5.91 -3.77 4.09
N LYS A 89 6.55 -4.03 5.24
CA LYS A 89 7.99 -4.28 5.29
C LYS A 89 8.39 -5.59 4.62
N SER A 90 7.53 -6.61 4.68
CA SER A 90 7.77 -7.88 3.99
C SER A 90 7.53 -7.78 2.47
N LEU A 91 6.66 -6.85 2.04
CA LEU A 91 6.41 -6.53 0.63
C LEU A 91 7.67 -5.95 -0.02
N ILE A 92 8.17 -4.80 0.48
CA ILE A 92 9.36 -4.11 -0.08
C ILE A 92 10.68 -4.87 0.10
N LYS A 93 10.62 -6.11 0.61
CA LYS A 93 11.76 -7.00 0.80
C LYS A 93 11.60 -8.30 0.02
N ALA A 94 10.52 -8.44 -0.74
CA ALA A 94 10.13 -9.71 -1.34
C ALA A 94 11.09 -10.14 -2.47
N ASP A 95 11.76 -9.19 -3.10
CA ASP A 95 12.69 -9.36 -4.22
C ASP A 95 14.18 -9.16 -3.83
N ASP A 96 14.48 -9.10 -2.52
CA ASP A 96 15.82 -8.94 -1.93
C ASP A 96 16.57 -7.64 -2.29
N ASP A 97 15.96 -6.68 -2.98
CA ASP A 97 16.55 -5.36 -3.30
C ASP A 97 15.56 -4.23 -2.95
N VAL A 98 15.85 -3.50 -1.87
CA VAL A 98 14.96 -2.41 -1.42
C VAL A 98 15.48 -1.09 -1.96
N SER A 99 14.72 -0.43 -2.82
CA SER A 99 15.08 0.86 -3.37
C SER A 99 14.98 1.99 -2.33
N GLU A 100 15.68 3.10 -2.59
CA GLU A 100 15.61 4.29 -1.74
C GLU A 100 14.21 4.91 -1.71
N ASP A 101 13.46 4.81 -2.80
CA ASP A 101 12.09 5.34 -2.90
C ASP A 101 11.11 4.47 -2.10
N GLU A 102 11.18 3.15 -2.20
CA GLU A 102 10.39 2.22 -1.37
C GLU A 102 10.64 2.45 0.13
N HIS A 103 11.92 2.53 0.52
CA HIS A 103 12.29 2.76 1.91
C HIS A 103 11.82 4.14 2.39
N ARG A 104 11.86 5.16 1.53
CA ARG A 104 11.33 6.51 1.85
C ARG A 104 9.83 6.46 2.12
N PHE A 105 9.05 5.81 1.26
CA PHE A 105 7.60 5.68 1.44
C PHE A 105 7.24 4.81 2.64
N TYR A 106 7.99 3.73 2.89
CA TYR A 106 7.80 2.91 4.08
C TYR A 106 8.08 3.71 5.37
N ARG A 107 9.15 4.49 5.40
CA ARG A 107 9.44 5.39 6.54
C ARG A 107 8.37 6.46 6.71
N LEU A 108 7.86 7.02 5.61
CA LEU A 108 6.75 7.97 5.66
C LEU A 108 5.53 7.33 6.34
N LEU A 109 5.13 6.13 5.91
CA LEU A 109 4.01 5.40 6.49
C LEU A 109 4.21 5.16 7.99
N LYS A 110 5.39 4.68 8.37
CA LYS A 110 5.73 4.42 9.76
C LYS A 110 5.62 5.68 10.61
N ASN A 111 6.21 6.79 10.17
CA ASN A 111 6.20 8.07 10.89
C ASN A 111 4.78 8.66 11.04
N MET A 112 3.85 8.33 10.14
CA MET A 112 2.47 8.80 10.25
C MET A 112 1.67 8.05 11.33
N TRP A 113 2.06 6.81 11.64
CA TRP A 113 1.31 5.93 12.54
C TRP A 113 1.98 5.70 13.90
N THR A 114 3.20 6.20 14.11
CA THR A 114 3.95 6.19 15.37
C THR A 114 4.10 7.59 15.95
#